data_AF-A0A529LFA1-F1
#
_entry.id   AF-A0A529LFA1-F1
#
_cell.length_a   1.000
_cell.length_b   1.000
_cell.length_c   1.000
_cell.angle_alpha   90.00
_cell.angle_beta   90.00
_cell.angle_gamma   90.00
#
_symmetry.space_group_name_H-M   'P 1'
#
loop_
_entity.id
_entity.type
_entity.pdbx_description
1 polymer ?
#
loop_
_entity_poly.entity_id
_entity_poly.type
_entity_poly.pdbx_seq_one_letter_code
_entity_poly.pdbx_strand_id
1 'polypeptide(L)' 'MLDHKAALRPKSGAFDDERVIKLAVLAVGGQGGGVLADWITDVAERNGYIAQSTSVAGVAQRTGATIYY' A
#
# COMPACT_ATOMS: atom_id res chain seq x y z
N MET A 1 -18.47 16.08 -21.42
CA MET A 1 -17.22 15.49 -20.92
C MET A 1 -17.59 14.79 -19.63
N LEU A 2 -17.96 13.50 -19.73
CA LEU A 2 -18.61 12.76 -18.64
C LEU A 2 -17.54 12.16 -17.72
N ASP A 3 -17.62 12.50 -16.44
CA ASP A 3 -16.77 12.05 -15.36
C ASP A 3 -16.78 10.51 -15.25
N HIS A 4 -15.67 9.88 -15.65
CA HIS A 4 -15.39 8.46 -15.39
C HIS A 4 -14.76 8.26 -14.01
N LYS A 5 -15.46 8.68 -12.95
CA LYS A 5 -15.20 8.14 -11.62
C LYS A 5 -16.28 7.11 -11.34
N ALA A 6 -16.12 5.93 -11.92
CA ALA A 6 -16.81 4.75 -11.42
C ALA A 6 -16.48 4.67 -9.92
N ALA A 7 -17.47 4.98 -9.08
CA ALA A 7 -17.33 4.90 -7.65
C ALA A 7 -16.77 3.51 -7.33
N LEU A 8 -15.65 3.49 -6.60
CA LEU A 8 -15.05 2.28 -6.01
C LEU A 8 -16.08 1.69 -5.06
N ARG A 9 -17.09 1.00 -5.61
CA ARG A 9 -18.10 0.31 -4.83
C ARG A 9 -17.40 -0.97 -4.37
N PRO A 10 -17.18 -1.15 -3.06
CA PRO A 10 -16.76 -2.46 -2.55
C PRO A 10 -17.76 -3.49 -3.07
N LYS A 11 -17.25 -4.63 -3.55
CA LYS A 11 -18.08 -5.70 -4.12
C LYS A 11 -19.17 -6.05 -3.11
N SER A 12 -20.42 -6.10 -3.58
CA SER A 12 -21.55 -6.58 -2.78
C SER A 12 -21.26 -8.04 -2.37
N GLY A 13 -21.12 -8.27 -1.06
CA GLY A 13 -20.63 -9.50 -0.44
C GLY A 13 -19.75 -9.25 0.80
N ALA A 14 -19.30 -8.02 1.00
CA ALA A 14 -18.40 -7.58 2.08
C ALA A 14 -19.06 -7.42 3.47
N PHE A 15 -19.83 -8.42 3.94
CA PHE A 15 -20.36 -8.40 5.30
C PHE A 15 -20.09 -9.74 5.98
N ASP A 16 -18.90 -9.84 6.59
CA ASP A 16 -18.70 -10.18 8.01
C ASP A 16 -17.22 -10.40 8.39
N ASP A 17 -16.29 -10.56 7.43
CA ASP A 17 -14.85 -10.73 7.73
C ASP A 17 -13.97 -10.47 6.48
N GLU A 18 -14.20 -9.37 5.73
CA GLU A 18 -13.30 -9.00 4.63
C GLU A 18 -11.99 -8.44 5.21
N ARG A 19 -11.16 -9.37 5.68
CA ARG A 19 -9.96 -9.12 6.46
C ARG A 19 -9.00 -8.28 5.62
N VAL A 20 -8.81 -7.02 6.03
CA VAL A 20 -7.79 -6.13 5.48
C VAL A 20 -6.44 -6.84 5.49
N ILE A 21 -5.83 -6.97 4.30
CA ILE A 21 -4.47 -7.49 4.15
C ILE A 21 -3.51 -6.40 4.63
N LYS A 22 -2.77 -6.66 5.71
CA LYS A 22 -1.78 -5.75 6.28
C LYS A 22 -0.38 -6.22 5.91
N LEU A 23 0.41 -5.32 5.34
CA LEU A 23 1.79 -5.60 4.93
C LEU A 23 2.74 -4.68 5.69
N ALA A 24 3.97 -5.13 5.88
CA ALA A 24 5.05 -4.31 6.42
C ALA A 24 6.33 -4.60 5.63
N VAL A 25 6.87 -3.58 4.96
CA VAL A 25 8.15 -3.67 4.26
C VAL A 25 9.21 -2.99 5.12
N LEU A 26 10.18 -3.77 5.58
CA LEU A 26 11.30 -3.26 6.38
C LEU A 26 12.52 -3.15 5.46
N ALA A 27 13.00 -1.93 5.26
CA ALA A 27 14.17 -1.70 4.42
C ALA A 27 15.13 -0.72 5.08
N VAL A 28 16.42 -1.05 5.05
CA VAL A 28 17.48 -0.09 5.37
C VAL A 28 17.42 1.06 4.37
N GLY A 29 17.68 2.29 4.84
CA GLY A 29 17.67 3.48 4.00
C GLY A 29 18.51 3.31 2.72
N GLY A 30 17.89 3.53 1.57
CA GLY A 30 18.52 3.39 0.25
C GLY A 30 18.48 2.00 -0.38
N GLN A 31 17.85 0.99 0.25
CA GLN A 31 17.71 -0.37 -0.30
C GLN A 31 16.45 -0.57 -1.16
N GLY A 32 15.70 0.49 -1.45
CA GLY A 32 14.53 0.43 -2.33
C GLY A 32 13.22 0.01 -1.68
N GLY A 33 13.09 0.05 -0.35
CA GLY A 33 11.83 -0.29 0.34
C GLY A 33 10.62 0.51 -0.13
N GLY A 34 10.81 1.80 -0.42
CA GLY A 34 9.73 2.65 -0.97
C GLY A 34 9.32 2.22 -2.37
N VAL A 35 10.28 1.85 -3.23
CA VAL A 35 9.99 1.35 -4.58
C VAL A 35 9.16 0.07 -4.53
N LEU A 36 9.51 -0.85 -3.62
CA LEU A 36 8.74 -2.08 -3.41
C LEU A 36 7.33 -1.79 -2.85
N ALA A 37 7.20 -0.87 -1.91
CA ALA A 37 5.91 -0.46 -1.36
C ALA A 37 4.98 0.11 -2.46
N ASP A 38 5.51 0.98 -3.31
CA ASP A 38 4.77 1.54 -4.45
C ASP A 38 4.31 0.46 -5.43
N TRP A 39 5.15 -0.54 -5.72
CA TRP A 39 4.78 -1.67 -6.59
C TRP A 39 3.68 -2.54 -5.98
N ILE A 40 3.72 -2.78 -4.67
CA ILE A 40 2.67 -3.53 -3.97
C ILE A 40 1.33 -2.79 -4.07
N THR A 41 1.32 -1.48 -3.83
CA THR A 41 0.14 -0.63 -3.98
C THR A 41 -0.42 -0.68 -5.40
N ASP A 42 0.43 -0.48 -6.41
CA ASP A 42 0.03 -0.52 -7.82
C ASP A 42 -0.55 -1.89 -8.22
N VAL A 43 0.04 -3.00 -7.78
CA VAL A 43 -0.50 -4.35 -8.01
C VAL A 43 -1.87 -4.51 -7.33
N ALA A 44 -2.03 -4.05 -6.10
CA ALA A 44 -3.31 -4.15 -5.38
C ALA A 44 -4.41 -3.37 -6.11
N GLU A 45 -4.14 -2.14 -6.49
CA GLU A 45 -5.10 -1.27 -7.20
C GLU A 45 -5.47 -1.85 -8.57
N ARG A 46 -4.50 -2.37 -9.34
CA ARG A 46 -4.76 -3.05 -10.62
C ARG A 46 -5.61 -4.31 -10.49
N ASN A 47 -5.64 -4.94 -9.31
CA ASN A 47 -6.45 -6.12 -9.03
C ASN A 47 -7.78 -5.78 -8.33
N GLY A 48 -8.15 -4.49 -8.25
CA GLY A 48 -9.43 -4.05 -7.72
C GLY A 48 -9.48 -3.93 -6.19
N TYR A 49 -8.33 -3.94 -5.51
CA TYR A 49 -8.26 -3.63 -4.08
C TYR A 49 -8.17 -2.11 -3.86
N ILE A 50 -8.72 -1.64 -2.74
CA ILE A 50 -8.44 -0.29 -2.24
C ILE A 50 -7.17 -0.40 -1.40
N ALA A 51 -6.10 0.28 -1.83
CA ALA A 51 -4.82 0.28 -1.15
C ALA A 51 -4.62 1.57 -0.34
N GLN A 52 -3.94 1.45 0.79
CA GLN A 52 -3.42 2.56 1.56
C GLN A 52 -1.96 2.25 1.87
N SER A 53 -1.08 3.22 1.70
CA SER A 53 0.31 3.09 2.14
C SER A 53 0.75 4.29 2.98
N THR A 54 1.57 4.03 3.98
CA THR A 54 2.25 5.05 4.79
C THR A 54 3.64 4.57 5.18
N SER A 55 4.49 5.45 5.68
CA SER A 55 5.82 5.05 6.13
C SER A 55 6.27 5.77 7.39
N VAL A 56 7.13 5.10 8.14
CA VAL A 56 7.87 5.66 9.27
C VAL A 56 9.33 5.68 8.87
N ALA A 57 9.85 6.88 8.59
CA ALA A 57 11.23 7.08 8.20
C ALA A 57 12.19 6.67 9.32
N GLY A 58 13.20 5.87 8.99
CA GLY A 58 14.31 5.61 9.89
C GLY A 58 15.19 6.86 10.06
N VAL A 59 15.53 7.21 11.29
CA VAL A 59 16.29 8.44 11.63
C VAL A 59 17.81 8.33 11.40
N ALA A 60 18.30 7.25 10.79
CA ALA A 60 19.73 7.09 10.52
C ALA A 60 19.99 6.70 9.06
N GLN A 61 20.84 7.48 8.37
CA GLN A 61 21.19 7.21 6.97
C GLN A 61 21.96 5.90 6.87
N ARG A 62 21.50 4.97 6.02
CA ARG A 62 22.08 3.63 5.77
C ARG A 62 22.18 2.67 6.96
N THR A 63 21.79 3.08 8.17
CA THR A 63 21.69 2.20 9.34
C THR A 63 20.28 2.18 9.93
N GLY A 64 19.47 3.19 9.65
CA GLY A 64 18.06 3.25 10.00
C GLY A 64 17.22 2.45 9.01
N ALA A 65 16.28 1.69 9.54
CA ALA A 65 15.23 1.06 8.75
C ALA A 65 14.05 2.02 8.59
N THR A 66 13.59 2.20 7.35
CA THR A 66 12.27 2.76 7.07
C THR A 66 11.28 1.61 7.01
N ILE A 67 10.15 1.76 7.69
CA ILE A 67 9.06 0.81 7.66
C ILE A 67 7.96 1.38 6.78
N TYR A 68 7.54 0.63 5.77
CA TYR A 68 6.40 0.96 4.91
C TYR A 68 5.24 0.04 5.29
N TYR A 69 4.09 0.62 5.53
CA TYR A 69 2.82 -0.06 5.80
C TYR A 69 1.89 0.07 4.60
#